data_AF-A0AAD7ZYN3-F1
#
_entry.id   AF-A0AAD7ZYN3-F1
#
_cell.length_a   1.000
_cell.length_b   1.000
_cell.length_c   1.000
_cell.angle_alpha   90.00
_cell.angle_beta   90.00
_cell.angle_gamma   90.00
#
_symmetry.space_group_name_H-M   'P 1'
#
loop_
_entity.id
_entity.type
_entity.pdbx_description
1 polymer ?
#
loop_
_entity_poly.entity_id
_entity_poly.type
_entity_poly.pdbx_seq_one_letter_code
_entity_poly.pdbx_strand_id
1 'polypeptide(L)'
;MQSLRSHVTRTACQAMRELFRTMQSTHRPEFDEVVFALLIRTADMNRFIRQDSNEALDSMVMYIPLYHSVRVLVDKGASHKNPLVRTATARLLTCIVMISGSESILDATANKDTRRQVLLTSAKLLGDGNLETRVFAKKLVRFLMEHKNFESAFYNVVDEDTIKKIEKTLNSLRSQLKKVTVHSTGNQREVPAY
;
A
#
# COMPACT_ATOMS: atom_id res chain seq x y z
N MET A 1 17.46 6.91 -28.34
CA MET A 1 16.98 8.28 -28.63
C MET A 1 15.93 8.67 -27.60
N GLN A 2 16.19 9.71 -26.82
CA GLN A 2 15.25 10.29 -25.86
C GLN A 2 14.32 11.25 -26.64
N SER A 3 13.02 11.00 -26.64
CA SER A 3 12.07 11.93 -27.27
C SER A 3 11.83 13.13 -26.35
N LEU A 4 11.56 14.31 -26.93
CA LEU A 4 11.22 15.52 -26.15
C LEU A 4 10.06 15.25 -25.18
N ARG A 5 9.08 14.44 -25.62
CA ARG A 5 7.96 14.00 -24.78
C ARG A 5 8.43 13.21 -23.56
N SER A 6 9.39 12.29 -23.71
CA SER A 6 9.88 11.52 -22.56
C SER A 6 10.74 12.37 -21.63
N HIS A 7 11.48 13.35 -22.14
CA HIS A 7 12.17 14.33 -21.31
C HIS A 7 11.18 15.15 -20.48
N VAL A 8 10.18 15.75 -21.12
CA VAL A 8 9.17 16.58 -20.44
C VAL A 8 8.42 15.77 -19.38
N THR A 9 7.98 14.54 -19.69
CA THR A 9 7.30 13.69 -18.70
C THR A 9 8.18 13.42 -17.48
N ARG A 10 9.46 13.12 -17.67
CA ARG A 10 10.39 12.88 -16.57
C ARG A 10 10.57 14.11 -15.69
N THR A 11 10.80 15.27 -16.30
CA THR A 11 10.92 16.54 -15.58
C THR A 11 9.64 16.85 -14.80
N ALA A 12 8.47 16.58 -15.37
CA ALA A 12 7.20 16.75 -14.67
C ALA A 12 7.07 15.81 -13.45
N CYS A 13 7.44 14.53 -13.56
CA CYS A 13 7.45 13.62 -12.42
C CYS A 13 8.39 14.11 -11.31
N GLN A 14 9.59 14.56 -11.68
CA GLN A 14 10.57 15.09 -10.73
C GLN A 14 10.10 16.38 -10.05
N ALA A 15 9.44 17.28 -10.78
CA ALA A 15 8.81 18.47 -10.20
C ALA A 15 7.70 18.09 -9.22
N MET A 16 6.83 17.13 -9.59
CA MET A 16 5.77 16.68 -8.69
C MET A 16 6.32 16.03 -7.40
N ARG A 17 7.42 15.29 -7.49
CA ARG A 17 8.12 14.75 -6.31
C ARG A 17 8.46 15.85 -5.31
N GLU A 18 8.99 16.99 -5.79
CA GLU A 18 9.35 18.12 -4.95
C GLU A 18 8.11 18.88 -4.43
N LEU A 19 7.08 19.03 -5.26
CA LEU A 19 5.83 19.69 -4.85
C LEU A 19 5.09 18.91 -3.75
N PHE A 20 5.07 17.58 -3.81
CA PHE A 20 4.52 16.77 -2.71
C PHE A 20 5.25 17.01 -1.40
N ARG A 21 6.57 17.19 -1.45
CA ARG A 21 7.41 17.43 -0.27
C ARG A 21 7.22 18.83 0.31
N THR A 22 7.21 19.84 -0.55
CA THR A 22 7.29 21.26 -0.17
C THR A 22 5.93 21.91 0.01
N MET A 23 5.01 21.68 -0.94
CA MET A 23 3.72 22.38 -0.97
C MET A 23 2.61 21.57 -0.31
N GLN A 24 2.69 20.24 -0.37
CA GLN A 24 1.72 19.31 0.25
C GLN A 24 0.25 19.61 -0.09
N SER A 25 0.00 20.20 -1.26
CA SER A 25 -1.35 20.56 -1.71
C SER A 25 -2.17 19.31 -2.00
N THR A 26 -3.38 19.26 -1.45
CA THR A 26 -4.34 18.16 -1.61
C THR A 26 -5.68 18.62 -2.21
N HIS A 27 -5.69 19.81 -2.81
CA HIS A 27 -6.87 20.37 -3.47
C HIS A 27 -7.33 19.49 -4.63
N ARG A 28 -8.66 19.32 -4.71
CA ARG A 28 -9.33 18.51 -5.73
C ARG A 28 -9.96 19.44 -6.77
N PRO A 29 -9.96 19.05 -8.06
CA PRO A 29 -9.59 17.73 -8.58
C PRO A 29 -8.09 17.51 -8.86
N GLU A 30 -7.28 18.55 -8.79
CA GLU A 30 -5.90 18.57 -9.31
C GLU A 30 -5.02 17.49 -8.67
N PHE A 31 -5.11 17.34 -7.35
CA PHE A 31 -4.38 16.29 -6.63
C PHE A 31 -4.75 14.89 -7.15
N ASP A 32 -6.03 14.61 -7.36
CA ASP A 32 -6.49 13.30 -7.81
C ASP A 32 -6.01 12.99 -9.24
N GLU A 33 -6.03 14.00 -10.11
CA GLU A 33 -5.60 13.89 -11.50
C GLU A 33 -4.09 13.69 -11.62
N VAL A 34 -3.31 14.42 -10.84
CA VAL A 34 -1.84 14.28 -10.84
C VAL A 34 -1.43 12.90 -10.32
N VAL A 35 -2.03 12.43 -9.22
CA VAL A 35 -1.72 11.10 -8.69
C VAL A 35 -2.14 10.01 -9.67
N PHE A 36 -3.29 10.16 -10.32
CA PHE A 36 -3.70 9.24 -11.38
C PHE A 36 -2.71 9.23 -12.56
N ALA A 37 -2.27 10.41 -13.00
CA ALA A 37 -1.28 10.55 -14.06
C ALA A 37 0.07 9.89 -13.70
N LEU A 38 0.52 9.99 -12.46
CA LEU A 38 1.73 9.31 -11.99
C LEU A 38 1.52 7.79 -11.90
N LEU A 39 0.36 7.34 -11.39
CA LEU A 39 0.01 5.92 -11.31
C LEU A 39 0.05 5.24 -12.68
N ILE A 40 -0.54 5.82 -13.72
CA ILE A 40 -0.49 5.22 -15.06
C ILE A 40 0.94 5.15 -15.61
N ARG A 41 1.82 6.08 -15.21
CA ARG A 41 3.24 6.12 -15.65
C ARG A 41 4.12 5.10 -14.94
N THR A 42 3.67 4.51 -13.83
CA THR A 42 4.34 3.33 -13.25
C THR A 42 4.39 2.14 -14.22
N ALA A 43 3.52 2.12 -15.22
CA ALA A 43 3.44 1.10 -16.26
C ALA A 43 3.97 1.56 -17.64
N ASP A 44 4.69 2.69 -17.69
CA ASP A 44 5.22 3.23 -18.95
C ASP A 44 6.28 2.30 -19.55
N MET A 45 6.44 2.28 -20.88
CA MET A 45 7.48 1.46 -21.53
C MET A 45 8.89 1.98 -21.21
N ASN A 46 9.03 3.28 -20.95
CA ASN A 46 10.30 3.88 -20.59
C ASN A 46 10.61 3.67 -19.10
N ARG A 47 11.69 2.92 -18.82
CA ARG A 47 12.11 2.61 -17.43
C ARG A 47 12.40 3.84 -16.57
N PHE A 48 12.90 4.91 -17.18
CA PHE A 48 13.21 6.14 -16.45
C PHE A 48 11.94 6.90 -16.07
N ILE A 49 10.93 6.92 -16.95
CA ILE A 49 9.61 7.45 -16.60
C ILE A 49 8.98 6.63 -15.48
N ARG A 50 9.04 5.29 -15.55
CA ARG A 50 8.55 4.44 -14.46
C ARG A 50 9.23 4.76 -13.14
N GLN A 51 10.55 4.91 -13.16
CA GLN A 51 11.34 5.25 -11.98
C GLN A 51 10.95 6.62 -11.42
N ASP A 52 11.02 7.69 -12.22
CA ASP A 52 10.69 9.05 -11.78
C ASP A 52 9.25 9.15 -11.25
N SER A 53 8.31 8.40 -11.85
CA SER A 53 6.91 8.37 -11.39
C SER A 53 6.74 7.63 -10.07
N ASN A 54 7.47 6.52 -9.86
CA ASN A 54 7.47 5.82 -8.58
C ASN A 54 8.09 6.68 -7.48
N GLU A 55 9.20 7.37 -7.75
CA GLU A 55 9.82 8.27 -6.77
C GLU A 55 8.92 9.45 -6.39
N ALA A 56 8.14 9.98 -7.34
CA ALA A 56 7.14 11.01 -7.06
C ALA A 56 6.02 10.48 -6.15
N LEU A 57 5.51 9.28 -6.41
CA LEU A 57 4.48 8.64 -5.58
C LEU A 57 5.02 8.25 -4.20
N ASP A 58 6.30 7.89 -4.09
CA ASP A 58 6.95 7.61 -2.81
C ASP A 58 7.06 8.88 -1.97
N SER A 59 7.41 10.02 -2.60
CA SER A 59 7.39 11.34 -1.94
C SER A 59 5.98 11.70 -1.48
N MET A 60 4.95 11.46 -2.31
CA MET A 60 3.56 11.65 -1.91
C MET A 60 3.22 10.85 -0.64
N VAL A 61 3.54 9.56 -0.61
CA VAL A 61 3.29 8.70 0.56
C VAL A 61 4.02 9.18 1.81
N MET A 62 5.20 9.78 1.66
CA MET A 62 5.99 10.29 2.78
C MET A 62 5.45 11.60 3.37
N TYR A 63 4.94 12.51 2.54
CA TYR A 63 4.64 13.88 2.95
C TYR A 63 3.15 14.25 2.94
N ILE A 64 2.31 13.55 2.17
CA ILE A 64 0.88 13.82 2.12
C ILE A 64 0.15 13.03 3.22
N PRO A 65 -0.78 13.66 3.97
CA PRO A 65 -1.56 12.98 5.00
C PRO A 65 -2.20 11.68 4.50
N LEU A 66 -2.11 10.63 5.31
CA LEU A 66 -2.50 9.27 4.93
C LEU A 66 -3.92 9.17 4.37
N TYR A 67 -4.87 9.96 4.88
CA TYR A 67 -6.27 9.88 4.45
C TYR A 67 -6.45 10.33 3.00
N HIS A 68 -5.70 11.36 2.56
CA HIS A 68 -5.73 11.81 1.17
C HIS A 68 -5.04 10.79 0.27
N SER A 69 -3.87 10.31 0.68
CA SER A 69 -3.07 9.33 -0.08
C SER A 69 -3.81 8.01 -0.27
N VAL A 70 -4.42 7.46 0.79
CA VAL A 70 -5.23 6.23 0.70
C VAL A 70 -6.42 6.43 -0.23
N ARG A 71 -7.20 7.51 -0.03
CA ARG A 71 -8.40 7.78 -0.84
C ARG A 71 -8.09 7.77 -2.33
N VAL A 72 -7.08 8.52 -2.76
CA VAL A 72 -6.75 8.65 -4.18
C VAL A 72 -6.18 7.36 -4.76
N LEU A 73 -5.33 6.63 -4.01
CA LEU A 73 -4.76 5.37 -4.45
C LEU A 73 -5.85 4.29 -4.63
N VAL A 74 -6.82 4.25 -3.71
CA VAL A 74 -7.94 3.32 -3.77
C VAL A 74 -8.86 3.67 -4.95
N ASP A 75 -9.22 4.93 -5.12
CA ASP A 75 -10.10 5.38 -6.21
C ASP A 75 -9.47 5.16 -7.60
N LYS A 76 -8.20 5.54 -7.77
CA LYS A 76 -7.54 5.59 -9.07
C LYS A 76 -6.76 4.33 -9.45
N GLY A 77 -6.29 3.59 -8.44
CA GLY A 77 -5.27 2.56 -8.64
C GLY A 77 -5.77 1.12 -8.47
N ALA A 78 -6.52 0.85 -7.40
CA ALA A 78 -6.82 -0.52 -6.95
C ALA A 78 -7.67 -1.35 -7.94
N SER A 79 -8.40 -0.68 -8.83
CA SER A 79 -9.27 -1.30 -9.85
C SER A 79 -8.76 -1.12 -11.27
N HIS A 80 -7.55 -0.59 -11.45
CA HIS A 80 -7.04 -0.22 -12.77
C HIS A 80 -6.85 -1.46 -13.66
N LYS A 81 -7.13 -1.32 -14.97
CA LYS A 81 -7.04 -2.45 -15.92
C LYS A 81 -5.61 -3.01 -16.06
N ASN A 82 -4.61 -2.14 -15.99
CA ASN A 82 -3.20 -2.53 -16.06
C ASN A 82 -2.71 -3.10 -14.71
N PRO A 83 -2.19 -4.34 -14.66
CA PRO A 83 -1.71 -4.96 -13.42
C PRO A 83 -0.53 -4.23 -12.78
N LEU A 84 0.34 -3.56 -13.55
CA LEU A 84 1.48 -2.83 -12.98
C LEU A 84 1.02 -1.63 -12.14
N VAL A 85 -0.06 -0.97 -12.54
CA VAL A 85 -0.66 0.13 -11.76
C VAL A 85 -1.28 -0.39 -10.47
N ARG A 86 -1.93 -1.57 -10.50
CA ARG A 86 -2.45 -2.23 -9.30
C ARG A 86 -1.31 -2.67 -8.36
N THR A 87 -0.22 -3.20 -8.90
CA THR A 87 1.00 -3.52 -8.14
C THR A 87 1.58 -2.27 -7.46
N ALA A 88 1.72 -1.15 -8.18
CA ALA A 88 2.18 0.10 -7.59
C ALA A 88 1.25 0.58 -6.46
N THR A 89 -0.07 0.48 -6.67
CA THR A 89 -1.07 0.80 -5.64
C THR A 89 -0.91 -0.07 -4.39
N ALA A 90 -0.76 -1.39 -4.57
CA ALA A 90 -0.55 -2.32 -3.46
C ALA A 90 0.73 -1.99 -2.69
N ARG A 91 1.83 -1.69 -3.40
CA ARG A 91 3.11 -1.27 -2.82
C ARG A 91 2.96 0.01 -2.00
N LEU A 92 2.35 1.04 -2.57
CA LEU A 92 2.18 2.35 -1.91
C LEU A 92 1.26 2.26 -0.68
N LEU A 93 0.14 1.52 -0.75
CA LEU A 93 -0.70 1.26 0.42
C LEU A 93 0.07 0.50 1.51
N THR A 94 0.90 -0.47 1.12
CA THR A 94 1.78 -1.18 2.07
C THR A 94 2.73 -0.21 2.76
N CYS A 95 3.36 0.69 2.00
CA CYS A 95 4.26 1.72 2.53
C CYS A 95 3.53 2.67 3.50
N ILE A 96 2.37 3.21 3.12
CA ILE A 96 1.57 4.11 3.99
C ILE A 96 1.31 3.47 5.35
N VAL A 97 0.83 2.23 5.35
CA VAL A 97 0.45 1.52 6.59
C VAL A 97 1.69 1.19 7.43
N MET A 98 2.79 0.80 6.81
CA MET A 98 4.04 0.53 7.55
C MET A 98 4.66 1.79 8.15
N ILE A 99 4.59 2.92 7.44
CA ILE A 99 5.09 4.21 7.94
C ILE A 99 4.20 4.73 9.08
N SER A 100 2.88 4.60 8.93
CA SER A 100 1.91 5.13 9.89
C SER A 100 1.72 4.26 11.13
N GLY A 101 2.10 2.98 11.05
CA GLY A 101 1.78 1.98 12.07
C GLY A 101 0.36 1.42 11.93
N SER A 102 0.14 0.24 12.49
CA SER A 102 -1.14 -0.47 12.40
C SER A 102 -2.24 0.19 13.24
N GLU A 103 -1.85 0.84 14.33
CA GLU A 103 -2.67 1.55 15.31
C GLU A 103 -3.38 2.74 14.64
N SER A 104 -2.64 3.49 13.81
CA SER A 104 -3.16 4.62 13.02
C SER A 104 -4.26 4.22 12.03
N ILE A 105 -4.34 2.94 11.68
CA ILE A 105 -5.37 2.39 10.79
C ILE A 105 -6.48 1.70 11.58
N LEU A 106 -6.15 0.87 12.57
CA LEU A 106 -7.10 -0.05 13.20
C LEU A 106 -7.77 0.53 14.45
N ASP A 107 -7.04 1.32 15.25
CA ASP A 107 -7.53 1.93 16.50
C ASP A 107 -8.14 3.31 16.29
N ALA A 108 -7.71 4.01 15.23
CA ALA A 108 -8.14 5.37 14.95
C ALA A 108 -9.66 5.48 14.73
N THR A 109 -10.37 5.96 15.75
CA THR A 109 -11.83 6.17 15.70
C THR A 109 -12.22 7.28 14.73
N ALA A 110 -11.29 8.22 14.47
CA ALA A 110 -11.44 9.32 13.53
C ALA A 110 -11.35 8.91 12.05
N ASN A 111 -10.69 7.79 11.73
CA ASN A 111 -10.35 7.41 10.35
C ASN A 111 -11.13 6.16 9.87
N LYS A 112 -12.42 6.07 10.21
CA LYS A 112 -13.26 4.90 9.86
C LYS A 112 -13.30 4.61 8.36
N ASP A 113 -13.39 5.65 7.53
CA ASP A 113 -13.42 5.50 6.08
C ASP A 113 -12.07 5.03 5.53
N THR A 114 -10.96 5.64 5.94
CA THR A 114 -9.62 5.18 5.57
C THR A 114 -9.38 3.74 5.99
N ARG A 115 -9.75 3.37 7.23
CA ARG A 115 -9.67 1.97 7.69
C ARG A 115 -10.45 1.04 6.79
N ARG A 116 -11.71 1.38 6.49
CA ARG A 116 -12.58 0.61 5.60
C ARG A 116 -11.93 0.45 4.21
N GLN A 117 -11.42 1.53 3.63
CA GLN A 117 -10.77 1.55 2.33
C GLN A 117 -9.52 0.66 2.29
N VAL A 118 -8.64 0.74 3.30
CA VAL A 118 -7.45 -0.10 3.40
C VAL A 118 -7.83 -1.58 3.51
N LEU A 119 -8.77 -1.94 4.38
CA LEU A 119 -9.16 -3.33 4.60
C LEU A 119 -9.83 -3.94 3.35
N LEU A 120 -10.82 -3.26 2.78
CA LEU A 120 -11.48 -3.69 1.54
C LEU A 120 -10.48 -3.83 0.37
N THR A 121 -9.61 -2.84 0.21
CA THR A 121 -8.64 -2.84 -0.89
C THR A 121 -7.58 -3.92 -0.70
N SER A 122 -7.11 -4.14 0.53
CA SER A 122 -6.16 -5.21 0.82
C SER A 122 -6.75 -6.60 0.56
N ALA A 123 -8.02 -6.83 0.94
CA ALA A 123 -8.75 -8.06 0.63
C ALA A 123 -8.88 -8.29 -0.88
N LYS A 124 -9.23 -7.23 -1.63
CA LYS A 124 -9.29 -7.26 -3.09
C LYS A 124 -7.94 -7.63 -3.71
N LEU A 125 -6.86 -6.96 -3.29
CA LEU A 125 -5.52 -7.16 -3.86
C LEU A 125 -4.91 -8.53 -3.49
N LEU A 126 -5.35 -9.15 -2.39
CA LEU A 126 -4.98 -10.55 -2.06
C LEU A 126 -5.51 -11.54 -3.11
N GLY A 127 -6.67 -11.25 -3.70
CA GLY A 127 -7.28 -12.02 -4.78
C GLY A 127 -6.88 -11.58 -6.19
N ASP A 128 -5.93 -10.66 -6.34
CA ASP A 128 -5.55 -10.12 -7.66
C ASP A 128 -4.99 -11.21 -8.58
N GLY A 129 -5.22 -11.11 -9.89
CA GLY A 129 -4.65 -12.03 -10.88
C GLY A 129 -3.12 -11.93 -11.01
N ASN A 130 -2.53 -10.76 -10.73
CA ASN A 130 -1.09 -10.54 -10.82
C ASN A 130 -0.36 -11.01 -9.54
N LEU A 131 0.69 -11.82 -9.72
CA LEU A 131 1.45 -12.39 -8.60
C LEU A 131 2.11 -11.33 -7.72
N GLU A 132 2.73 -10.32 -8.33
CA GLU A 132 3.47 -9.28 -7.61
C GLU A 132 2.53 -8.38 -6.81
N THR A 133 1.35 -8.05 -7.36
CA THR A 133 0.29 -7.37 -6.61
C THR A 133 -0.08 -8.15 -5.35
N ARG A 134 -0.27 -9.48 -5.47
CA ARG A 134 -0.56 -10.35 -4.31
C ARG A 134 0.59 -10.38 -3.29
N VAL A 135 1.85 -10.28 -3.72
CA VAL A 135 3.00 -10.24 -2.80
C VAL A 135 2.92 -9.00 -1.89
N PHE A 136 2.70 -7.82 -2.44
CA PHE A 136 2.52 -6.60 -1.64
C PHE A 136 1.26 -6.68 -0.76
N ALA A 137 0.14 -7.16 -1.30
CA ALA A 137 -1.09 -7.33 -0.52
C ALA A 137 -0.89 -8.27 0.68
N LYS A 138 -0.17 -9.39 0.50
CA LYS A 138 0.20 -10.30 1.60
C LYS A 138 1.06 -9.60 2.65
N LYS A 139 2.02 -8.77 2.23
CA LYS A 139 2.87 -8.01 3.16
C LYS A 139 2.05 -7.03 3.98
N LEU A 140 1.14 -6.28 3.35
CA LEU A 140 0.21 -5.36 4.00
C LEU A 140 -0.70 -6.08 5.00
N VAL A 141 -1.40 -7.14 4.57
CA VAL A 141 -2.35 -7.85 5.43
C VAL A 141 -1.64 -8.54 6.59
N ARG A 142 -0.46 -9.12 6.35
CA ARG A 142 0.36 -9.71 7.41
C ARG A 142 0.71 -8.69 8.49
N PHE A 143 1.14 -7.50 8.10
CA PHE A 143 1.47 -6.43 9.05
C PHE A 143 0.25 -6.00 9.87
N LEU A 144 -0.92 -5.86 9.22
CA LEU A 144 -2.16 -5.54 9.92
C LEU A 144 -2.64 -6.67 10.84
N MET A 145 -2.44 -7.94 10.45
CA MET A 145 -2.84 -9.13 11.22
C MET A 145 -2.17 -9.25 12.59
N GLU A 146 -1.02 -8.60 12.81
CA GLU A 146 -0.34 -8.59 14.10
C GLU A 146 -1.10 -7.77 15.16
N HIS A 147 -2.00 -6.89 14.72
CA HIS A 147 -2.76 -6.01 15.60
C HIS A 147 -4.04 -6.70 16.14
N LYS A 148 -4.28 -6.58 17.45
CA LYS A 148 -5.40 -7.24 18.17
C LYS A 148 -6.79 -7.00 17.57
N ASN A 149 -7.02 -5.81 17.00
CA ASN A 149 -8.32 -5.42 16.44
C ASN A 149 -8.50 -5.82 14.96
N PHE A 150 -7.50 -6.45 14.33
CA PHE A 150 -7.55 -6.76 12.91
C PHE A 150 -8.72 -7.65 12.53
N GLU A 151 -8.87 -8.81 13.19
CA GLU A 151 -9.88 -9.81 12.78
C GLU A 151 -11.29 -9.21 12.84
N SER A 152 -11.63 -8.54 13.95
CA SER A 152 -12.91 -7.84 14.08
C SER A 152 -13.07 -6.77 13.01
N ALA A 153 -12.10 -5.88 12.82
CA ALA A 153 -12.21 -4.80 11.83
C ALA A 153 -12.33 -5.32 10.39
N PHE A 154 -11.59 -6.37 10.03
CA PHE A 154 -11.54 -6.94 8.69
C PHE A 154 -12.84 -7.67 8.33
N TYR A 155 -13.30 -8.59 9.19
CA TYR A 155 -14.53 -9.35 8.94
C TYR A 155 -15.80 -8.49 9.02
N ASN A 156 -15.77 -7.36 9.73
CA ASN A 156 -16.88 -6.42 9.77
C ASN A 156 -17.10 -5.65 8.45
N VAL A 157 -16.10 -5.56 7.57
CA VAL A 157 -16.20 -4.75 6.34
C VAL A 157 -16.09 -5.56 5.06
N VAL A 158 -15.40 -6.69 5.06
CA VAL A 158 -15.19 -7.53 3.88
C VAL A 158 -16.33 -8.55 3.76
N ASP A 159 -16.93 -8.65 2.57
CA ASP A 159 -18.02 -9.59 2.30
C ASP A 159 -17.58 -11.07 2.30
N GLU A 160 -18.51 -11.97 2.61
CA GLU A 160 -18.22 -13.40 2.71
C GLU A 160 -17.63 -14.01 1.43
N ASP A 161 -18.07 -13.57 0.25
CA ASP A 161 -17.60 -14.13 -1.02
C ASP A 161 -16.14 -13.76 -1.28
N THR A 162 -15.75 -12.52 -0.96
CA THR A 162 -14.36 -12.09 -0.97
C THR A 162 -13.54 -12.89 0.03
N ILE A 163 -14.04 -13.09 1.26
CA ILE A 163 -13.38 -13.91 2.30
C ILE A 163 -13.12 -15.33 1.79
N LYS A 164 -14.13 -16.01 1.26
CA LYS A 164 -14.02 -17.40 0.74
C LYS A 164 -12.94 -17.51 -0.33
N LYS A 165 -12.81 -16.51 -1.22
CA LYS A 165 -11.78 -16.48 -2.27
C LYS A 165 -10.37 -16.37 -1.73
N ILE A 166 -10.16 -15.64 -0.63
CA ILE A 166 -8.82 -15.36 -0.07
C ILE A 166 -8.50 -16.19 1.18
N GLU A 167 -9.42 -17.00 1.68
CA GLU A 167 -9.33 -17.73 2.95
C GLU A 167 -8.05 -18.57 3.07
N LYS A 168 -7.72 -19.34 2.03
CA LYS A 168 -6.47 -20.14 1.99
C LYS A 168 -5.23 -19.27 2.20
N THR A 169 -5.23 -18.07 1.61
CA THR A 169 -4.13 -17.11 1.77
C THR A 169 -4.09 -16.56 3.19
N LEU A 170 -5.24 -16.17 3.77
CA LEU A 170 -5.32 -15.68 5.15
C LEU A 170 -4.82 -16.73 6.14
N ASN A 171 -5.25 -17.99 6.00
CA ASN A 171 -4.82 -19.09 6.87
C ASN A 171 -3.31 -19.37 6.74
N SER A 172 -2.77 -19.27 5.53
CA SER A 172 -1.32 -19.37 5.30
C SER A 172 -0.55 -18.26 6.03
N LEU A 173 -1.01 -17.00 5.94
CA LEU A 173 -0.39 -15.87 6.64
C LEU A 173 -0.45 -16.05 8.16
N ARG A 174 -1.59 -16.47 8.72
CA ARG A 174 -1.74 -16.77 10.15
C ARG A 174 -0.77 -17.85 10.62
N SER A 175 -0.61 -18.92 9.85
CA SER A 175 0.36 -19.99 10.17
C SER A 175 1.80 -19.47 10.20
N GLN A 176 2.16 -18.59 9.24
CA GLN A 176 3.49 -17.99 9.19
C GLN A 176 3.76 -17.04 10.36
N LEU A 177 2.76 -16.31 10.84
CA LEU A 177 2.89 -15.43 12.01
C LEU A 177 3.18 -16.22 13.29
N LYS A 178 2.42 -17.30 13.53
CA LYS A 178 2.64 -18.17 14.71
C LYS A 178 4.06 -18.76 14.76
N LYS A 179 4.63 -19.13 13.60
CA LYS A 179 5.99 -19.68 13.53
C LYS A 179 7.07 -18.68 13.95
N VAL A 180 6.87 -17.39 13.65
CA VAL A 180 7.81 -16.31 14.02
C VAL A 180 7.82 -16.12 15.53
N THR A 181 6.65 -16.06 16.18
CA THR A 181 6.54 -15.86 17.64
C THR A 181 7.20 -17.00 18.43
N VAL A 182 7.10 -18.24 17.97
CA VAL A 182 7.67 -19.42 18.65
C VAL A 182 9.20 -19.46 18.60
N HIS A 183 9.83 -18.90 17.56
CA HIS A 183 11.31 -18.89 17.45
C HIS A 183 11.97 -17.78 18.30
N SER A 184 11.24 -16.72 18.66
CA SER A 184 11.78 -15.61 19.48
C SER A 184 11.80 -15.91 20.99
N THR A 185 11.08 -16.93 21.46
CA THR A 185 11.03 -17.32 22.89
C THR A 185 12.07 -18.38 23.27
N GLY A 186 12.92 -18.84 22.35
CA GLY A 186 13.80 -20.00 22.53
C GLY A 186 15.27 -19.72 22.84
N ASN A 187 15.68 -18.48 23.18
CA ASN A 187 17.10 -18.16 23.36
C ASN A 187 17.41 -17.39 24.66
N GLN A 188 16.91 -17.88 25.81
CA GLN A 188 17.52 -17.61 27.11
C GLN A 188 18.48 -18.76 27.43
N ARG A 189 19.75 -18.60 27.06
CA ARG A 189 20.83 -19.42 27.62
C ARG A 189 21.10 -18.92 29.04
N GLU A 190 20.89 -19.79 30.01
CA GLU A 190 21.37 -19.60 31.38
C GLU A 190 22.87 -19.32 31.37
N VAL A 191 23.25 -18.18 31.92
CA VAL A 191 24.65 -17.84 32.21
C VAL A 191 25.00 -18.51 33.55
N PRO A 192 26.05 -19.35 33.63
CA PRO A 192 26.48 -19.88 34.92
C PRO A 192 27.09 -18.75 35.75
N ALA A 193 26.62 -18.63 36.99
CA ALA A 193 27.25 -17.77 37.98
C ALA A 193 28.65 -18.30 38.30
N TYR A 194 29.66 -17.42 38.20
CA TYR A 194 30.97 -17.59 38.82
C TYR A 194 30.99 -16.86 40.16
#